data_AF-A0A3B9FR60-F1
#
_entry.id   AF-A0A3B9FR60-F1
#
_cell.length_a   1.000
_cell.length_b   1.000
_cell.length_c   1.000
_cell.angle_alpha   90.00
_cell.angle_beta   90.00
_cell.angle_gamma   90.00
#
_symmetry.space_group_name_H-M   'P 1'
#
loop_
_entity.id
_entity.type
_entity.pdbx_description
1 polymer ?
#
loop_
_entity_poly.entity_id
_entity_poly.type
_entity_poly.pdbx_seq_one_letter_code
_entity_poly.pdbx_strand_id
1 'polypeptide(L)' 'MKNTSRRDFIKTSGTVGSFFILPSGLRANSPNGKICTAHIGTGGKGRVDTAYMAKHKHVEVLGLCDV' A
#
# COMPACT_ATOMS: atom_id res chain seq x y z
N MET A 1 3.96 18.91 28.27
CA MET A 1 3.01 18.42 27.23
C MET A 1 2.91 19.50 26.17
N LYS A 2 3.11 19.18 24.89
CA LYS A 2 2.98 20.15 23.80
C LYS A 2 1.49 20.43 23.59
N ASN A 3 1.04 21.66 23.81
CA ASN A 3 -0.35 22.04 23.56
C ASN A 3 -0.59 22.11 22.05
N THR A 4 -1.27 21.11 21.49
CA THR A 4 -1.68 21.10 20.08
C THR A 4 -2.82 22.08 19.89
N SER A 5 -2.57 23.21 19.22
CA SER A 5 -3.66 24.13 18.89
C SER A 5 -4.54 23.55 17.77
N ARG A 6 -5.80 24.02 17.68
CA ARG A 6 -6.69 23.68 16.55
C ARG A 6 -6.02 23.96 15.19
N ARG A 7 -5.21 25.02 15.12
CA ARG A 7 -4.48 25.39 13.91
C ARG A 7 -3.41 24.35 13.56
N ASP A 8 -2.68 23.86 14.55
CA ASP A 8 -1.64 22.84 14.34
C ASP A 8 -2.26 21.51 13.91
N PHE A 9 -3.42 21.15 14.48
CA PHE A 9 -4.19 20.00 14.04
C PHE A 9 -4.60 20.15 12.56
N ILE A 10 -5.26 21.25 12.18
CA ILE A 10 -5.70 21.45 10.78
C ILE A 10 -4.51 21.45 9.81
N LYS A 11 -3.39 22.08 10.17
CA LYS A 11 -2.17 22.07 9.34
C LYS A 11 -1.67 20.64 9.14
N THR A 12 -1.52 19.89 10.23
CA THR A 12 -1.00 18.52 10.19
C THR A 12 -1.94 17.59 9.42
N SER A 13 -3.22 17.60 9.75
CA SER A 13 -4.24 16.80 9.08
C SER A 13 -4.41 17.18 7.61
N GLY A 14 -4.31 18.47 7.27
CA GLY A 14 -4.36 18.95 5.89
C GLY A 14 -3.17 18.46 5.05
N THR A 15 -1.95 18.51 5.60
CA THR A 15 -0.75 18.02 4.91
C THR A 15 -0.77 16.51 4.70
N VAL A 16 -1.26 15.74 5.66
CA VAL A 16 -1.37 14.27 5.51
C VAL A 16 -2.55 13.91 4.59
N GLY A 17 -3.67 14.60 4.74
CA GLY A 17 -4.91 14.34 4.01
C GLY A 17 -4.85 14.75 2.53
N SER A 18 -4.01 15.74 2.16
CA SER A 18 -3.92 16.23 0.79
C SER A 18 -3.54 15.16 -0.22
N PHE A 19 -2.82 14.11 0.21
CA PHE A 19 -2.48 12.96 -0.64
C PHE A 19 -3.72 12.26 -1.23
N PHE A 20 -4.84 12.23 -0.49
CA PHE A 20 -6.05 11.53 -0.93
C PHE A 20 -6.87 12.30 -1.97
N ILE A 21 -6.62 13.60 -2.13
CA ILE A 21 -7.33 14.48 -3.09
C ILE A 21 -6.61 14.47 -4.46
N LEU A 22 -5.40 13.92 -4.55
CA LEU A 22 -4.65 13.87 -5.81
C LEU A 22 -5.38 13.02 -6.89
N PRO A 23 -5.21 13.33 -8.18
CA PRO A 23 -5.73 12.49 -9.27
C PRO A 23 -5.21 11.05 -9.20
N SER A 24 -5.99 10.10 -9.70
CA SER A 24 -5.69 8.66 -9.61
C SER A 24 -4.30 8.28 -10.12
N GLY A 25 -3.86 8.85 -11.23
CA GLY A 25 -2.51 8.60 -11.79
C GLY A 25 -1.38 9.06 -10.87
N LEU A 26 -1.56 10.17 -10.16
CA LEU A 26 -0.55 10.70 -9.23
C LEU A 26 -0.57 9.95 -7.90
N ARG A 27 -1.75 9.49 -7.46
CA ARG A 27 -1.91 8.63 -6.28
C ARG A 27 -1.34 7.23 -6.47
N ALA A 28 -1.48 6.66 -7.67
CA ALA A 28 -1.00 5.32 -8.00
C ALA A 28 0.53 5.28 -8.22
N ASN A 29 1.19 6.43 -8.37
CA ASN A 29 2.63 6.53 -8.59
C ASN A 29 3.41 6.40 -7.28
N SER A 30 3.41 5.20 -6.70
CA SER A 30 4.23 4.86 -5.53
C SER A 30 5.73 5.12 -5.82
N PRO A 31 6.50 5.72 -4.88
CA PRO A 31 7.93 5.94 -5.07
C PRO A 31 8.74 4.67 -5.38
N ASN A 32 8.33 3.51 -4.83
CA ASN A 32 8.96 2.20 -5.13
C ASN A 32 8.39 1.58 -6.42
N GLY A 33 7.26 2.08 -6.92
CA GLY A 33 6.59 1.56 -8.12
C GLY A 33 6.13 0.11 -8.00
N LYS A 34 6.17 -0.48 -6.80
CA LYS A 34 5.77 -1.86 -6.52
C LYS A 34 4.71 -1.92 -5.43
N ILE A 35 3.80 -2.87 -5.58
CA ILE A 35 2.81 -3.26 -4.59
C ILE A 35 3.38 -4.42 -3.79
N CYS A 36 3.48 -4.24 -2.48
CA CYS A 36 3.91 -5.28 -1.56
C CYS A 36 2.71 -6.18 -1.20
N THR A 37 2.78 -7.46 -1.53
CA THR A 37 1.68 -8.41 -1.30
C THR A 37 2.08 -9.51 -0.32
N ALA A 38 1.12 -9.97 0.47
CA ALA A 38 1.23 -11.18 1.28
C ALA A 38 0.11 -12.14 0.89
N HIS A 39 0.43 -13.41 0.73
CA HIS A 39 -0.48 -14.42 0.17
C HIS A 39 -0.76 -15.49 1.24
N ILE A 40 -2.03 -15.70 1.57
CA ILE A 40 -2.47 -16.68 2.58
C ILE A 40 -3.21 -17.80 1.86
N GLY A 41 -2.86 -19.06 2.15
CA GLY A 41 -3.42 -20.23 1.49
C GLY A 41 -2.89 -20.37 0.06
N THR A 42 -1.66 -20.85 -0.06
CA THR A 42 -0.93 -20.92 -1.35
C THR A 42 -1.04 -22.29 -2.03
N GLY A 43 -1.91 -23.18 -1.52
CA GLY A 43 -2.30 -24.42 -2.19
C GLY A 43 -3.28 -24.23 -3.36
N GLY A 44 -3.52 -25.29 -4.14
CA GLY A 44 -4.54 -25.32 -5.19
C GLY A 44 -4.48 -24.14 -6.17
N LYS A 45 -5.55 -23.34 -6.22
CA LYS A 45 -5.63 -22.10 -7.04
C LYS A 45 -4.74 -20.98 -6.51
N GLY A 46 -4.59 -20.86 -5.19
CA GLY A 46 -3.71 -19.88 -4.56
C GLY A 46 -2.27 -19.97 -5.06
N ARG A 47 -1.78 -21.18 -5.37
CA ARG A 47 -0.46 -21.38 -5.99
C ARG A 47 -0.35 -20.71 -7.37
N VAL A 48 -1.37 -20.88 -8.20
CA VAL A 48 -1.41 -20.35 -9.57
C VAL A 48 -1.48 -18.83 -9.54
N ASP A 49 -2.35 -18.29 -8.68
CA ASP A 49 -2.55 -16.84 -8.54
C ASP A 49 -1.29 -16.18 -7.96
N THR A 50 -0.68 -16.81 -6.94
CA THR A 50 0.59 -16.35 -6.36
C THR A 50 1.70 -16.36 -7.40
N ALA A 51 1.85 -17.44 -8.17
CA ALA A 51 2.86 -17.53 -9.21
C ALA A 51 2.64 -16.53 -10.35
N TYR A 52 1.39 -16.21 -10.68
CA TYR A 52 1.07 -15.22 -11.71
C TYR A 52 1.34 -13.79 -11.22
N MET A 53 0.94 -13.47 -9.99
CA MET A 53 1.21 -12.18 -9.36
C MET A 53 2.71 -11.94 -9.14
N ALA A 54 3.45 -12.94 -8.67
CA ALA A 54 4.90 -12.84 -8.43
C ALA A 54 5.71 -12.55 -9.70
N LYS A 55 5.17 -12.84 -10.89
CA LYS A 55 5.83 -12.53 -12.18
C LYS A 55 5.68 -11.08 -12.60
N HIS A 56 4.75 -10.33 -12.01
CA HIS A 56 4.47 -8.97 -12.44
C HIS A 56 5.55 -8.01 -11.95
N LYS A 57 6.12 -7.19 -12.85
CA LYS A 57 7.25 -6.27 -12.55
C LYS A 57 6.97 -5.23 -11.45
N HIS A 58 5.69 -4.96 -11.19
CA HIS A 58 5.22 -4.02 -10.17
C HIS A 58 4.69 -4.72 -8.90
N VAL A 59 5.00 -5.99 -8.69
CA VAL A 59 4.60 -6.74 -7.50
C VAL A 59 5.84 -7.23 -6.78
N GLU A 60 5.80 -7.13 -5.45
CA GLU A 60 6.81 -7.69 -4.56
C GLU A 60 6.09 -8.55 -3.51
N VAL A 61 6.28 -9.86 -3.59
CA VAL A 61 5.68 -10.79 -2.63
C VAL A 61 6.56 -10.82 -1.38
N LEU A 62 6.09 -10.21 -0.30
CA LEU A 62 6.84 -10.09 0.96
C LEU A 62 6.57 -11.24 1.94
N GLY A 63 5.45 -11.94 1.79
CA GLY A 63 5.06 -12.96 2.75
C GLY A 63 4.13 -14.01 2.17
N LEU A 64 4.32 -15.24 2.62
CA LEU A 64 3.42 -16.37 2.38
C LEU A 64 3.00 -16.93 3.74
N CYS A 65 1.76 -17.39 3.84
CA CYS A 65 1.22 -18.04 5.04
C CYS A 65 0.34 -19.23 4.63
N ASP A 66 0.52 -20.37 5.29
CA ASP A 66 -0.31 -21.58 5.14
C ASP A 66 -0.36 -22.33 6.49
N VAL A 67 -1.32 -23.23 6.67
CA VAL A 67 -1.52 -24.02 7.91
C VAL A 67 -0.66 -25.27 8.00
#